data_AF-K0DWY2-F1
#
_entry.id   AF-K0DWY2-F1
#
_cell.length_a   1.000
_cell.length_b   1.000
_cell.length_c   1.000
_cell.angle_alpha   90.00
_cell.angle_beta   90.00
_cell.angle_gamma   90.00
#
_symmetry.space_group_name_H-M   'P 1'
#
loop_
_entity.id
_entity.type
_entity.pdbx_description
1 polymer ?
#
loop_
_entity_poly.entity_id
_entity_poly.type
_entity_poly.pdbx_seq_one_letter_code
_entity_poly.pdbx_strand_id
1 'polypeptide(L)'
;MRLPPFEPPTLAELRAFWRARDEHAVHRLILEIQRQRLTLLELRSLIDYGVQQARAADRTLVERGEPLMTLRIRIAQEVLRVGEIDDTRQISRAEQERLAVRTQEQIEYAREGRLRRQRRNI
;
A
#
# COMPACT_ATOMS: atom_id res chain seq x y z
N MET A 1 -12.79 -26.65 -16.86
CA MET A 1 -12.76 -27.04 -15.42
C MET A 1 -13.33 -25.87 -14.62
N ARG A 2 -14.37 -26.06 -13.79
CA ARG A 2 -14.82 -25.02 -12.85
C ARG A 2 -13.97 -25.15 -11.59
N LEU A 3 -13.21 -24.11 -11.26
CA LEU A 3 -12.50 -24.07 -9.99
C LEU A 3 -13.54 -23.95 -8.86
N PRO A 4 -13.35 -24.67 -7.74
CA PRO A 4 -14.18 -24.47 -6.57
C PRO A 4 -14.05 -23.02 -6.06
N PRO A 5 -14.99 -22.54 -5.23
CA PRO A 5 -14.80 -21.32 -4.48
C PRO A 5 -13.44 -21.36 -3.78
N PHE A 6 -12.60 -20.36 -4.03
CA PHE A 6 -11.26 -20.27 -3.47
C PHE A 6 -11.19 -19.10 -2.50
N GLU A 7 -11.00 -19.42 -1.23
CA GLU A 7 -10.68 -18.43 -0.21
C GLU A 7 -9.17 -18.18 -0.20
N PRO A 8 -8.71 -16.93 -0.42
CA PRO A 8 -7.28 -16.64 -0.41
C PRO A 8 -6.73 -16.76 1.02
N PRO A 9 -5.51 -17.30 1.20
CA PRO A 9 -4.90 -17.42 2.53
C PRO A 9 -4.67 -16.04 3.15
N THR A 10 -5.02 -15.84 4.41
CA THR A 10 -4.79 -14.59 5.14
C THR A 10 -3.29 -14.30 5.32
N LEU A 11 -2.94 -13.04 5.60
CA LEU A 11 -1.55 -12.68 5.91
C LEU A 11 -1.01 -13.43 7.15
N ALA A 12 -1.87 -13.63 8.16
CA ALA A 12 -1.52 -14.40 9.35
C ALA A 12 -1.20 -15.87 9.02
N GLU A 13 -2.00 -16.52 8.17
CA GLU A 13 -1.75 -17.88 7.70
C GLU A 13 -0.46 -17.97 6.89
N LEU A 14 -0.21 -17.01 5.99
CA LEU A 14 1.04 -16.97 5.22
C LEU A 14 2.26 -16.82 6.13
N ARG A 15 2.19 -15.99 7.19
CA ARG A 15 3.23 -15.87 8.21
C ARG A 15 3.39 -17.14 9.04
N ALA A 16 2.30 -17.85 9.35
CA ALA A 16 2.35 -19.13 10.04
C ALA A 16 3.03 -20.20 9.17
N PHE A 17 2.66 -20.30 7.89
CA PHE A 17 3.28 -21.22 6.94
C PHE A 17 4.76 -20.92 6.75
N TRP A 18 5.14 -19.65 6.64
CA TRP A 18 6.55 -19.26 6.53
C TRP A 18 7.40 -19.79 7.69
N ARG A 19 6.89 -19.75 8.92
CA ARG A 19 7.61 -20.22 10.12
C ARG A 19 7.59 -21.74 10.29
N ALA A 20 6.54 -22.40 9.82
CA ALA A 20 6.31 -23.83 10.05
C ALA A 20 6.87 -24.73 8.95
N ARG A 21 7.26 -24.16 7.80
CA ARG A 21 7.66 -24.87 6.59
C ARG A 21 9.06 -24.41 6.20
N ASP A 22 9.94 -25.37 5.91
CA ASP A 22 11.32 -25.11 5.46
C ASP A 22 11.48 -25.32 3.94
N GLU A 23 10.43 -25.79 3.26
CA GLU A 23 10.48 -26.02 1.83
C GLU A 23 10.60 -24.69 1.07
N HIS A 24 11.75 -24.48 0.42
CA HIS A 24 12.01 -23.27 -0.38
C HIS A 24 10.92 -22.97 -1.42
N ALA A 25 10.29 -24.01 -1.99
CA ALA A 25 9.16 -23.84 -2.92
C ALA A 25 7.95 -23.15 -2.26
N VAL A 26 7.64 -23.49 -1.01
CA VAL A 26 6.54 -22.88 -0.24
C VAL A 26 6.85 -21.41 0.04
N HIS A 27 8.07 -21.09 0.49
CA HIS A 27 8.50 -19.70 0.69
C HIS A 27 8.41 -18.87 -0.58
N ARG A 28 8.85 -19.41 -1.72
CA ARG A 28 8.74 -18.72 -3.01
C ARG A 28 7.29 -18.43 -3.40
N LEU A 29 6.38 -19.38 -3.19
CA LEU A 29 4.95 -19.17 -3.46
C LEU A 29 4.34 -18.12 -2.53
N ILE A 30 4.71 -18.11 -1.24
CA ILE A 30 4.26 -17.08 -0.29
C ILE A 30 4.71 -15.69 -0.75
N LEU A 31 5.98 -15.55 -1.17
CA LEU A 31 6.50 -14.28 -1.67
C LEU A 31 5.81 -13.83 -2.98
N GLU A 32 5.51 -14.76 -3.89
CA GLU A 32 4.76 -14.46 -5.11
C GLU A 32 3.34 -13.98 -4.78
N ILE A 33 2.66 -14.61 -3.82
CA ILE A 33 1.35 -14.15 -3.34
C ILE A 33 1.43 -12.73 -2.78
N GLN A 34 2.44 -12.43 -1.94
CA GLN A 34 2.61 -11.08 -1.39
C GLN A 34 2.92 -10.05 -2.48
N ARG A 35 3.77 -10.40 -3.45
CA ARG A 35 4.05 -9.54 -4.60
C ARG A 35 2.78 -9.20 -5.38
N GLN A 36 1.95 -10.19 -5.68
CA GLN A 36 0.69 -9.98 -6.39
C GLN A 36 -0.28 -9.08 -5.61
N ARG A 37 -0.33 -9.20 -4.27
CA ARG A 37 -1.12 -8.32 -3.41
C ARG A 37 -0.65 -6.87 -3.46
N LEU A 38 0.67 -6.65 -3.44
CA LEU A 38 1.24 -5.31 -3.58
C LEU A 38 0.93 -4.71 -4.95
N THR A 39 1.06 -5.51 -6.02
CA THR A 39 0.63 -5.08 -7.36
C THR A 39 -0.85 -4.72 -7.39
N LEU A 40 -1.71 -5.46 -6.68
CA LEU A 40 -3.13 -5.14 -6.60
C LEU A 40 -3.40 -3.79 -5.90
N LEU A 41 -2.65 -3.44 -4.85
CA LEU A 41 -2.72 -2.12 -4.21
C LEU A 41 -2.24 -1.00 -5.14
N GLU A 42 -1.18 -1.24 -5.90
CA GLU A 42 -0.69 -0.30 -6.90
C GLU A 42 -1.74 -0.06 -7.99
N LEU A 43 -2.32 -1.13 -8.55
CA LEU A 43 -3.40 -1.04 -9.53
C LEU A 43 -4.61 -0.29 -8.98
N ARG A 44 -4.94 -0.48 -7.70
CA ARG A 44 -6.00 0.26 -7.01
C ARG A 44 -5.72 1.76 -7.00
N SER A 45 -4.49 2.14 -6.69
CA SER A 45 -4.07 3.55 -6.67
C SER A 45 -4.14 4.14 -8.08
N LEU A 46 -3.60 3.43 -9.08
CA LEU A 46 -3.61 3.88 -10.48
C LEU A 46 -5.03 4.08 -11.02
N ILE A 47 -5.96 3.16 -10.75
CA ILE A 47 -7.35 3.32 -11.21
C ILE A 47 -8.06 4.46 -10.49
N ASP A 48 -7.78 4.68 -9.20
CA ASP A 48 -8.36 5.81 -8.46
C ASP A 48 -7.89 7.15 -9.06
N TYR A 49 -6.59 7.29 -9.37
CA TYR A 49 -6.07 8.47 -10.08
C TYR A 49 -6.63 8.59 -11.50
N GLY A 50 -6.73 7.49 -12.24
CA GLY A 50 -7.30 7.47 -13.59
C GLY A 50 -8.75 7.93 -13.60
N VAL A 51 -9.56 7.48 -12.65
CA VAL A 51 -10.95 7.90 -12.49
C VAL A 51 -11.06 9.36 -12.09
N GLN A 52 -10.15 9.88 -11.25
CA GLN A 52 -10.11 11.30 -10.92
C GLN A 52 -9.82 12.16 -12.16
N GLN A 53 -8.84 11.76 -12.97
CA GLN A 53 -8.50 12.45 -14.22
C GLN A 53 -9.62 12.38 -15.24
N ALA A 54 -10.21 11.19 -15.45
CA ALA A 54 -11.35 11.00 -16.34
C ALA A 54 -12.52 11.88 -15.92
N ARG A 55 -12.87 11.91 -14.62
CA ARG A 55 -13.94 12.76 -14.09
C ARG A 55 -13.72 14.26 -14.34
N ALA A 56 -12.46 14.70 -14.34
CA ALA A 56 -12.10 16.09 -14.61
C ALA A 56 -12.19 16.44 -16.11
N ALA A 57 -11.90 15.48 -16.99
CA ALA A 57 -11.98 15.66 -18.44
C ALA A 57 -13.42 15.51 -18.97
N ASP A 58 -14.10 14.43 -18.58
CA ASP A 58 -15.47 14.12 -18.97
C ASP A 58 -16.13 13.21 -17.93
N ARG A 59 -17.22 13.70 -17.32
CA ARG A 59 -17.94 12.97 -16.27
C ARG A 59 -18.66 11.73 -16.79
N THR A 60 -19.03 11.69 -18.07
CA THR A 60 -19.76 10.56 -18.65
C THR A 60 -18.93 9.29 -18.62
N LEU A 61 -17.60 9.39 -18.74
CA LEU A 61 -16.64 8.27 -18.70
C LEU A 61 -16.57 7.52 -17.36
N VAL A 62 -17.12 8.11 -16.29
CA VAL A 62 -17.05 7.57 -14.93
C VAL A 62 -18.44 7.38 -14.30
N GLU A 63 -19.47 7.34 -15.13
CA GLU A 63 -20.83 7.00 -14.71
C GLU A 63 -20.93 5.54 -14.28
N ARG A 64 -22.02 5.20 -13.59
CA ARG A 64 -22.24 3.85 -13.10
C ARG A 64 -22.52 2.92 -14.28
N GLY A 65 -21.73 1.85 -14.40
CA GLY A 65 -21.82 0.90 -15.51
C GLY A 65 -20.73 1.10 -16.56
N GLU A 66 -20.06 2.26 -16.56
CA GLU A 66 -18.94 2.49 -17.45
C GLU A 66 -17.74 1.60 -17.12
N PRO A 67 -16.91 1.24 -18.12
CA PRO A 67 -15.77 0.33 -17.92
C PRO A 67 -14.81 0.79 -16.83
N LEU A 68 -14.51 2.09 -16.73
CA LEU A 68 -13.60 2.62 -15.70
C LEU A 68 -14.17 2.47 -14.29
N MET A 69 -15.46 2.75 -14.12
CA MET A 69 -16.10 2.60 -12.81
C MET A 69 -16.24 1.12 -12.44
N THR A 70 -16.56 0.27 -13.42
CA THR A 70 -16.63 -1.19 -13.25
C THR A 70 -15.28 -1.77 -12.85
N LEU A 71 -14.19 -1.36 -13.53
CA LEU A 71 -12.83 -1.77 -13.20
C LEU A 71 -12.42 -1.33 -11.78
N ARG A 72 -12.71 -0.07 -11.42
CA ARG A 72 -12.46 0.45 -10.07
C ARG A 72 -13.16 -0.37 -9.00
N ILE A 73 -14.44 -0.68 -9.20
CA ILE A 73 -15.23 -1.50 -8.28
C ILE A 73 -14.64 -2.92 -8.20
N ARG A 74 -14.28 -3.52 -9.33
CA ARG A 74 -13.73 -4.88 -9.37
C ARG A 74 -12.41 -4.98 -8.62
N ILE A 75 -11.50 -4.03 -8.82
CA ILE A 75 -10.22 -3.97 -8.08
C ILE A 75 -10.50 -3.78 -6.59
N ALA A 76 -11.43 -2.91 -6.21
CA ALA A 76 -11.80 -2.71 -4.81
C ALA A 76 -12.34 -4.00 -4.15
N GLN A 77 -13.18 -4.75 -4.86
CA GLN A 77 -13.67 -6.05 -4.40
C GLN A 77 -12.53 -7.07 -4.24
N GLU A 78 -11.57 -7.11 -5.16
CA GLU A 78 -10.42 -8.01 -5.04
C GLU A 78 -9.51 -7.64 -3.86
N VAL A 79 -9.28 -6.34 -3.61
CA VAL A 79 -8.55 -5.87 -2.41
C VAL A 79 -9.25 -6.31 -1.13
N LEU A 80 -10.58 -6.17 -1.08
CA LEU A 80 -11.37 -6.66 0.07
C LEU A 80 -11.30 -8.19 0.19
N ARG A 81 -11.34 -8.92 -0.93
CA ARG A 81 -11.30 -10.38 -0.94
C ARG A 81 -9.98 -10.94 -0.41
N VAL A 82 -8.85 -10.31 -0.73
CA VAL A 82 -7.52 -10.76 -0.24
C VAL A 82 -7.25 -10.36 1.21
N GLY A 83 -8.00 -9.41 1.76
CA GLY A 83 -7.91 -8.97 3.14
C GLY A 83 -6.68 -8.11 3.43
N GLU A 84 -6.05 -8.34 4.57
CA GLU A 84 -4.84 -7.61 4.99
C GLU A 84 -3.67 -7.88 4.01
N ILE A 85 -3.04 -6.79 3.57
CA ILE A 85 -1.88 -6.80 2.70
C ILE A 85 -0.74 -6.14 3.46
N ASP A 86 0.41 -6.80 3.50
CA ASP A 86 1.61 -6.26 4.11
C ASP A 86 2.27 -5.26 3.14
N ASP A 87 1.86 -4.00 3.22
CA ASP A 87 2.41 -2.89 2.44
C ASP A 87 3.57 -2.18 3.14
N THR A 88 4.11 -2.81 4.20
CA THR A 88 5.28 -2.30 4.92
C THR A 88 6.40 -2.08 3.92
N ARG A 89 6.65 -0.80 3.59
CA ARG A 89 7.73 -0.45 2.69
C ARG A 89 9.03 -1.04 3.23
N GLN A 90 9.69 -1.86 2.42
CA GLN A 90 11.11 -2.15 2.65
C GLN A 90 11.89 -0.89 2.30
N ILE A 91 11.90 0.06 3.24
CA ILE A 91 12.76 1.23 3.14
C ILE A 91 14.18 0.68 3.21
N SER A 92 14.98 0.93 2.17
CA SER A 92 16.39 0.55 2.20
C SER A 92 17.05 1.20 3.42
N ARG A 93 18.06 0.55 4.02
CA ARG A 93 18.77 1.11 5.18
C ARG A 93 19.25 2.54 4.93
N ALA A 94 19.70 2.83 3.71
CA ALA A 94 20.12 4.16 3.29
C ALA A 94 18.97 5.19 3.27
N GLU A 95 17.77 4.76 2.92
CA GLU A 95 16.57 5.61 2.91
C GLU A 95 16.00 5.80 4.32
N GLN A 96 16.14 4.82 5.20
CA GLN A 96 15.85 4.96 6.64
C GLN A 96 16.77 6.00 7.29
N GLU A 97 18.07 5.94 6.99
CA GLU A 97 19.06 6.90 7.49
C GLU A 97 18.76 8.33 7.00
N ARG A 98 18.42 8.51 5.73
CA ARG A 98 18.02 9.82 5.17
C ARG A 98 16.76 10.39 5.83
N LEU A 99 15.76 9.55 6.08
CA LEU A 99 14.55 9.96 6.78
C LEU A 99 14.84 10.37 8.22
N ALA A 100 15.69 9.60 8.93
CA ALA A 100 16.09 9.92 10.29
C ALA A 100 16.83 11.27 10.38
N VAL A 101 17.77 11.54 9.47
CA VAL A 101 18.48 12.84 9.40
C VAL A 101 17.49 13.99 9.17
N ARG A 102 16.57 13.84 8.21
CA ARG A 102 15.56 14.86 7.91
C ARG A 102 14.63 15.13 9.09
N THR A 103 14.24 14.10 9.83
CA THR A 103 13.43 14.25 11.04
C THR A 103 14.21 14.94 12.16
N GLN A 104 15.50 14.63 12.32
CA GLN A 104 16.39 15.28 13.29
C GLN A 104 16.49 16.80 13.02
N GLU A 105 16.75 17.19 11.77
CA GLU A 105 16.83 18.59 11.35
C GLU A 105 15.53 19.36 11.62
N GLN A 106 14.37 18.74 11.39
CA GLN A 106 13.07 19.33 11.69
C GLN A 106 12.85 19.55 13.19
N ILE A 107 13.29 18.60 14.01
CA ILE A 107 13.21 18.70 15.48
C ILE A 107 14.13 19.82 15.98
N GLU A 108 15.34 19.92 15.45
CA GLU A 108 16.29 20.98 15.79
C GLU A 108 15.78 22.36 15.38
N TYR A 109 15.28 22.50 14.16
CA TYR A 109 14.64 23.74 13.70
C TYR A 109 13.46 24.16 14.59
N ALA A 110 12.61 23.20 14.98
CA ALA A 110 11.49 23.47 15.89
C ALA A 110 11.96 23.83 17.31
N ARG A 111 13.08 23.26 17.78
CA ARG A 111 13.70 23.60 19.06
C ARG A 111 14.28 25.01 19.03
N GLU A 112 15.01 25.37 17.98
CA GLU A 112 15.55 26.73 17.81
C GLU A 112 14.43 27.78 17.71
N GLY A 113 13.37 27.48 16.97
CA GLY A 113 12.20 28.36 16.88
C GLY A 113 11.55 28.64 18.24
N ARG A 114 11.49 27.63 19.12
CA ARG A 114 11.01 27.78 20.50
C ARG A 114 11.93 28.66 21.35
N LEU A 115 13.25 28.46 21.27
CA LEU A 115 14.24 29.26 21.99
C LEU A 115 14.24 30.73 21.55
N ARG A 116 14.09 31.00 20.25
CA ARG A 116 13.98 32.38 19.72
C ARG A 116 12.73 33.10 20.25
N ARG A 117 11.61 32.40 20.40
CA ARG A 117 10.38 32.97 20.98
C ARG A 117 10.54 33.27 22.46
N GLN A 118 11.21 32.39 23.22
CA GLN A 118 11.47 32.60 24.64
C GLN A 118 12.38 33.82 24.91
N ARG A 119 13.38 34.06 24.04
CA ARG A 119 14.28 35.21 24.12
C ARG A 119 13.64 36.56 23.75
N ARG A 120 12.48 36.57 23.09
CA ARG A 120 11.74 37.79 22.73
C ARG A 120 10.76 38.25 23.81
N ASN A 121 10.52 37.44 24.84
CA ASN A 121 9.58 37.72 25.93
C ASN A 121 10.30 38.08 27.25
N ILE A 122 11.57 38.48 27.17
CA ILE A 122 12.38 39.08 28.24
C ILE A 122 12.76 40.47 27.75
#